data_AF-A0AAF0E3N0-F1
#
_entry.id   AF-A0AAF0E3N0-F1
#
_cell.length_a   1.000
_cell.length_b   1.000
_cell.length_c   1.000
_cell.angle_alpha   90.00
_cell.angle_beta   90.00
_cell.angle_gamma   90.00
#
_symmetry.space_group_name_H-M   'P 1'
#
loop_
_entity.id
_entity.type
_entity.pdbx_description
1 polymer ?
#
loop_
_entity_poly.entity_id
_entity_poly.type
_entity_poly.pdbx_seq_one_letter_code
_entity_poly.pdbx_strand_id
1 'polypeptide(L)'
;MDVVGEGALGVNLGILASVRANPDGDAYAAHPLTASLDRALRMASKPSRYTMLLDMATMYFPILEWIPLGISAPSFRKEARVIVDVAREIVKNAKARIAEENDMDECPDILASLLRANANTSRTANEKSTLLDRNTLTDAELTAQVSTFIFAGHETTATQLSWLFLLLAQNPEKQSILRASIRSKRIEVGLAPKRSPNEAGSEELGQDDLDAITYLDWCIRESLRMHTAIHSTSRVATEPEWIPLSTGRHVQVDKGMIVLIPMSSISTSTDLWGAEPEHFRPERWSESMSGPKKYPAYYSWSFLMGPRACIGSTFEAQARAPSGPNPLDEPTLALVKQHWKQARLAKDSDRATLLGGILTDLQYAQKTKAQPNQKPPSIIKMLQKGIKKRTDAAKVFRNAKPEPRADLAEKEEREIAILQEFLPK
;
A
#
# COMPACT_ATOMS: atom_id res chain seq x y z
N MET A 1 -9.81 -5.64 -10.78
CA MET A 1 -9.30 -4.76 -11.85
C MET A 1 -10.01 -3.42 -11.88
N ASP A 2 -11.34 -3.35 -11.78
CA ASP A 2 -12.04 -2.06 -11.84
C ASP A 2 -11.56 -1.07 -10.77
N VAL A 3 -11.38 -1.51 -9.51
CA VAL A 3 -10.78 -0.70 -8.44
C VAL A 3 -9.37 -0.21 -8.78
N VAL A 4 -8.56 -1.04 -9.45
CA VAL A 4 -7.20 -0.66 -9.89
C VAL A 4 -7.28 0.33 -11.05
N GLY A 5 -8.21 0.11 -11.98
CA GLY A 5 -8.48 1.03 -13.08
C GLY A 5 -8.88 2.41 -12.58
N GLU A 6 -9.85 2.49 -11.66
CA GLU A 6 -10.33 3.76 -11.11
C GLU A 6 -9.27 4.43 -10.23
N GLY A 7 -8.69 3.70 -9.28
CA GLY A 7 -7.76 4.26 -8.29
C GLY A 7 -6.35 4.55 -8.84
N ALA A 8 -5.83 3.73 -9.75
CA ALA A 8 -4.46 3.88 -10.26
C ALA A 8 -4.38 4.50 -11.66
N LEU A 9 -5.40 4.30 -12.51
CA LEU A 9 -5.35 4.67 -13.93
C LEU A 9 -6.41 5.73 -14.32
N GLY A 10 -7.35 6.04 -13.44
CA GLY A 10 -8.47 6.93 -13.73
C GLY A 10 -9.36 6.41 -14.87
N VAL A 11 -9.57 5.09 -14.96
CA VAL A 11 -10.40 4.42 -15.98
C VAL A 11 -11.25 3.32 -15.36
N ASN A 12 -12.56 3.35 -15.57
CA ASN A 12 -13.42 2.20 -15.28
C ASN A 12 -13.28 1.16 -16.40
N LEU A 13 -12.80 -0.03 -16.07
CA LEU A 13 -12.54 -1.10 -17.05
C LEU A 13 -13.79 -1.96 -17.34
N GLY A 14 -14.88 -1.79 -16.57
CA GLY A 14 -16.15 -2.51 -16.77
C GLY A 14 -16.04 -4.03 -16.63
N ILE A 15 -15.04 -4.54 -15.91
CA ILE A 15 -14.70 -5.96 -15.91
C ILE A 15 -15.67 -6.77 -15.07
N LEU A 16 -16.08 -6.27 -13.90
CA LEU A 16 -17.08 -6.95 -13.07
C LEU A 16 -18.41 -7.08 -13.80
N ALA A 17 -18.82 -6.04 -14.55
CA ALA A 17 -20.03 -6.06 -15.38
C ALA A 17 -19.93 -7.02 -16.58
N SER A 18 -18.70 -7.40 -16.97
CA SER A 18 -18.44 -8.35 -18.06
C SER A 18 -18.54 -9.82 -17.64
N VAL A 19 -18.68 -10.12 -16.34
CA VAL A 19 -18.80 -11.50 -15.88
C VAL A 19 -20.10 -12.09 -16.41
N ARG A 20 -20.02 -13.32 -16.93
CA ARG A 20 -21.16 -14.10 -17.43
C ARG A 20 -21.13 -15.46 -16.75
N ALA A 21 -22.30 -16.04 -16.52
CA ALA A 21 -22.42 -17.41 -16.01
C ALA A 21 -23.02 -18.29 -17.12
N ASN A 22 -22.41 -19.45 -17.35
CA ASN A 22 -23.01 -20.50 -18.15
C ASN A 22 -24.24 -21.09 -17.44
N PRO A 23 -25.16 -21.72 -18.17
CA PRO A 23 -26.29 -22.44 -17.58
C PRO A 23 -25.87 -23.50 -16.54
N ASP A 24 -24.67 -24.06 -16.69
CA ASP A 24 -24.10 -25.07 -15.79
C ASP A 24 -23.52 -24.48 -14.49
N GLY A 25 -23.56 -23.15 -14.32
CA GLY A 25 -23.06 -22.44 -13.14
C GLY A 25 -21.62 -21.92 -13.27
N ASP A 26 -20.91 -22.25 -14.35
CA ASP A 26 -19.54 -21.78 -14.57
C ASP A 26 -19.50 -20.30 -14.96
N ALA A 27 -18.86 -19.48 -14.12
CA ALA A 27 -18.63 -18.07 -14.41
C ALA A 27 -17.37 -17.88 -15.28
N TYR A 28 -17.47 -17.06 -16.33
CA TYR A 28 -16.34 -16.64 -17.15
C TYR A 28 -16.34 -15.12 -17.34
N ALA A 29 -15.14 -14.55 -17.46
CA ALA A 29 -14.98 -13.13 -17.77
C ALA A 29 -15.10 -12.91 -19.29
N ALA A 30 -16.09 -12.13 -19.73
CA ALA A 30 -16.27 -11.84 -21.15
C ALA A 30 -15.33 -10.73 -21.66
N HIS A 31 -14.71 -9.96 -20.77
CA HIS A 31 -13.82 -8.87 -21.17
C HIS A 31 -12.52 -9.41 -21.82
N PRO A 32 -12.10 -8.89 -22.99
CA PRO A 32 -10.91 -9.38 -23.70
C PRO A 32 -9.62 -9.31 -22.86
N LEU A 33 -9.47 -8.28 -22.02
CA LEU A 33 -8.32 -8.11 -21.13
C LEU A 33 -8.18 -9.25 -20.12
N THR A 34 -9.26 -9.56 -19.37
CA THR A 34 -9.22 -10.61 -18.35
C THR A 34 -9.10 -11.99 -18.99
N ALA A 35 -9.79 -12.24 -20.10
CA ALA A 35 -9.66 -13.49 -20.83
C ALA A 35 -8.22 -13.74 -21.34
N SER A 36 -7.55 -12.68 -21.81
CA SER A 36 -6.16 -12.78 -22.28
C SER A 36 -5.18 -12.93 -21.13
N LEU A 37 -5.40 -12.21 -20.02
CA LEU A 37 -4.59 -12.34 -18.82
C LEU A 37 -4.65 -13.75 -18.24
N ASP A 38 -5.86 -14.29 -18.08
CA ASP A 38 -6.12 -15.64 -17.58
C ASP A 38 -5.50 -16.72 -18.49
N ARG A 39 -5.57 -16.56 -19.82
CA ARG A 39 -4.85 -17.44 -20.75
C ARG A 39 -3.33 -17.33 -20.61
N ALA A 40 -2.78 -16.13 -20.52
CA ALA A 40 -1.35 -15.90 -20.35
C ALA A 40 -0.82 -16.56 -19.08
N LEU A 41 -1.56 -16.44 -17.98
CA LEU A 41 -1.22 -17.04 -16.69
C LEU A 41 -1.36 -18.55 -16.69
N ARG A 42 -2.41 -19.10 -17.30
CA ARG A 42 -2.52 -20.56 -17.42
C ARG A 42 -1.34 -21.16 -18.19
N MET A 43 -0.86 -20.47 -19.23
CA MET A 43 0.35 -20.88 -19.95
C MET A 43 1.61 -20.82 -19.07
N ALA A 44 1.74 -19.79 -18.22
CA ALA A 44 2.88 -19.62 -17.33
C ALA A 44 2.86 -20.58 -16.13
N SER A 45 1.68 -20.84 -15.55
CA SER A 45 1.49 -21.59 -14.30
C SER A 45 1.34 -23.10 -14.49
N LYS A 46 1.07 -23.57 -15.71
CA LYS A 46 1.03 -25.00 -16.06
C LYS A 46 2.01 -25.33 -17.18
N PRO A 47 3.32 -25.08 -16.99
CA PRO A 47 4.32 -25.40 -17.99
C PRO A 47 4.37 -26.92 -18.20
N SER A 48 4.59 -27.34 -19.44
CA SER A 48 4.86 -28.76 -19.70
C SER A 48 6.17 -29.16 -19.02
N ARG A 49 6.35 -30.46 -18.71
CA ARG A 49 7.61 -30.98 -18.18
C ARG A 49 8.83 -30.60 -19.03
N TYR A 50 8.67 -30.53 -20.36
CA TYR A 50 9.71 -30.11 -21.29
C TYR A 50 10.04 -28.62 -21.16
N THR A 51 9.01 -27.80 -20.93
CA THR A 51 9.16 -26.37 -20.67
C THR A 51 9.91 -26.14 -19.36
N MET A 52 9.57 -26.84 -18.27
CA MET A 52 10.32 -26.74 -17.01
C MET A 52 11.78 -27.16 -17.15
N LEU A 53 12.05 -28.27 -17.86
CA LEU A 53 13.42 -28.72 -18.10
C LEU A 53 14.22 -27.71 -18.92
N LEU A 54 13.58 -27.11 -19.93
CA LEU A 54 14.20 -26.08 -20.74
C LEU A 54 14.47 -24.81 -19.93
N ASP A 55 13.51 -24.34 -19.13
CA ASP A 55 13.68 -23.17 -18.26
C ASP A 55 14.77 -23.39 -17.19
N MET A 56 14.95 -24.63 -16.72
CA MET A 56 16.08 -24.96 -15.86
C MET A 56 17.40 -24.97 -16.63
N ALA A 57 17.38 -25.41 -17.89
CA ALA A 57 18.56 -25.41 -18.74
C ALA A 57 18.96 -24.00 -19.19
N THR A 58 18.03 -23.06 -19.38
CA THR A 58 18.35 -21.66 -19.73
C THR A 58 19.16 -20.96 -18.64
N MET A 59 18.99 -21.35 -17.38
CA MET A 59 19.80 -20.86 -16.26
C MET A 59 21.30 -21.14 -16.44
N TYR A 60 21.66 -22.23 -17.13
CA TYR A 60 23.05 -22.63 -17.41
C TYR A 60 23.47 -22.32 -18.85
N PHE A 61 22.51 -22.30 -19.78
CA PHE A 61 22.72 -22.12 -21.21
C PHE A 61 21.76 -21.05 -21.75
N PRO A 62 22.10 -19.75 -21.63
CA PRO A 62 21.21 -18.66 -22.05
C PRO A 62 20.79 -18.72 -23.54
N ILE A 63 21.57 -19.38 -24.39
CA ILE A 63 21.23 -19.60 -25.81
C ILE A 63 19.90 -20.36 -25.99
N LEU A 64 19.47 -21.15 -24.99
CA LEU A 64 18.22 -21.88 -25.03
C LEU A 64 16.99 -20.97 -24.92
N GLU A 65 17.14 -19.70 -24.51
CA GLU A 65 16.03 -18.72 -24.48
C GLU A 65 15.48 -18.42 -25.89
N TRP A 66 16.24 -18.72 -26.93
CA TRP A 66 15.84 -18.53 -28.32
C TRP A 66 14.82 -19.59 -28.78
N ILE A 67 14.68 -20.68 -28.03
CA ILE A 67 13.69 -21.72 -28.31
C ILE A 67 12.32 -21.19 -27.86
N PRO A 68 11.32 -21.08 -28.76
CA PRO A 68 10.05 -20.42 -28.47
C PRO A 68 9.08 -21.34 -27.70
N LEU A 69 9.45 -21.71 -26.48
CA LEU A 69 8.64 -22.51 -25.55
C LEU A 69 8.25 -21.68 -24.32
N GLY A 70 7.14 -22.04 -23.69
CA GLY A 70 6.63 -21.35 -22.49
C GLY A 70 6.32 -19.88 -22.75
N ILE A 71 6.93 -19.00 -21.96
CA ILE A 71 6.75 -17.54 -22.02
C ILE A 71 7.32 -16.96 -23.34
N SER A 72 8.30 -17.63 -23.94
CA SER A 72 8.85 -17.24 -25.25
C SER A 72 7.98 -17.69 -26.44
N ALA A 73 6.91 -18.44 -26.21
CA ALA A 73 6.06 -18.98 -27.27
C ALA A 73 5.23 -17.89 -27.98
N PRO A 74 4.92 -18.06 -29.28
CA PRO A 74 4.08 -17.12 -30.03
C PRO A 74 2.67 -16.96 -29.44
N SER A 75 2.13 -18.01 -28.83
CA SER A 75 0.84 -17.99 -28.13
C SER A 75 0.87 -17.04 -26.93
N PHE A 76 1.91 -17.12 -26.09
CA PHE A 76 2.09 -16.20 -24.96
C PHE A 76 2.24 -14.75 -25.45
N ARG A 77 3.07 -14.52 -26.47
CA ARG A 77 3.24 -13.18 -27.08
C ARG A 77 1.94 -12.63 -27.68
N LYS A 78 1.04 -13.49 -28.18
CA LYS A 78 -0.28 -13.07 -28.67
C LYS A 78 -1.14 -12.52 -27.54
N GLU A 79 -1.22 -13.23 -26.41
CA GLU A 79 -2.01 -12.78 -25.26
C GLU A 79 -1.39 -11.53 -24.60
N ALA A 80 -0.06 -11.50 -24.48
CA ALA A 80 0.66 -10.35 -23.94
C ALA A 80 0.44 -9.08 -24.79
N ARG A 81 0.33 -9.21 -26.12
CA ARG A 81 0.01 -8.07 -27.00
C ARG A 81 -1.34 -7.44 -26.68
N VAL A 82 -2.37 -8.23 -26.38
CA VAL A 82 -3.69 -7.69 -25.99
C VAL A 82 -3.57 -6.83 -24.74
N ILE A 83 -2.81 -7.27 -23.74
CA ILE A 83 -2.58 -6.51 -22.50
C ILE A 83 -1.86 -5.19 -22.79
N VAL A 84 -0.82 -5.23 -23.63
CA VAL A 84 -0.04 -4.06 -24.01
C VAL A 84 -0.85 -3.08 -24.86
N ASP A 85 -1.71 -3.58 -25.75
CA ASP A 85 -2.55 -2.74 -26.61
C ASP A 85 -3.60 -1.99 -25.79
N VAL A 86 -4.25 -2.66 -24.83
CA VAL A 86 -5.16 -2.01 -23.87
C VAL A 86 -4.42 -0.98 -23.01
N ALA A 87 -3.23 -1.32 -22.51
CA ALA A 87 -2.42 -0.36 -21.75
C ALA A 87 -2.03 0.86 -22.59
N ARG A 88 -1.70 0.67 -23.87
CA ARG A 88 -1.38 1.76 -24.80
C ARG A 88 -2.59 2.67 -25.02
N GLU A 89 -3.78 2.09 -25.16
CA GLU A 89 -5.02 2.84 -25.29
C GLU A 89 -5.32 3.67 -24.03
N ILE A 90 -5.14 3.09 -22.84
CA ILE A 90 -5.28 3.81 -21.55
C ILE A 90 -4.30 5.00 -21.48
N VAL A 91 -3.03 4.81 -21.82
CA VAL A 91 -2.03 5.89 -21.84
C VAL A 91 -2.43 6.99 -22.84
N LYS A 92 -2.89 6.61 -24.04
CA LYS A 92 -3.34 7.56 -25.06
C LYS A 92 -4.53 8.39 -24.56
N ASN A 93 -5.52 7.75 -23.96
CA ASN A 93 -6.72 8.42 -23.46
C ASN A 93 -6.39 9.32 -22.26
N ALA A 94 -5.50 8.88 -21.36
CA ALA A 94 -5.04 9.69 -20.23
C ALA A 94 -4.28 10.95 -20.69
N LYS A 95 -3.44 10.83 -21.73
CA LYS A 95 -2.76 11.99 -22.32
C LYS A 95 -3.73 13.00 -22.94
N ALA A 96 -4.75 12.52 -23.66
CA ALA A 96 -5.77 13.37 -24.25
C ALA A 96 -6.54 14.13 -23.16
N ARG A 97 -6.97 13.42 -22.11
CA ARG A 97 -7.64 14.02 -20.94
C ARG A 97 -6.81 15.13 -20.29
N ILE A 98 -5.54 14.87 -20.01
CA ILE A 98 -4.65 15.86 -19.35
C ILE A 98 -4.33 17.05 -20.26
N ALA A 99 -4.31 16.87 -21.58
CA ALA A 99 -4.10 17.97 -22.52
C ALA A 99 -5.31 18.94 -22.58
N GLU A 100 -6.50 18.46 -22.28
CA GLU A 100 -7.75 19.25 -22.24
C GLU A 100 -7.99 19.91 -20.87
N GLU A 101 -7.39 19.38 -19.79
CA GLU A 101 -7.49 19.94 -18.44
C GLU A 101 -6.56 21.16 -18.25
N ASN A 102 -7.15 22.35 -18.04
CA ASN A 102 -6.43 23.56 -17.59
C ASN A 102 -6.04 23.43 -16.11
N ASP A 103 -4.87 22.86 -15.81
CA ASP A 103 -4.01 22.96 -14.59
C ASP A 103 -4.67 22.94 -13.17
N MET A 104 -5.98 22.69 -13.04
CA MET A 104 -6.75 22.96 -11.81
C MET A 104 -7.65 21.82 -11.34
N ASP A 105 -7.66 20.66 -12.02
CA ASP A 105 -8.29 19.45 -11.47
C ASP A 105 -7.24 18.46 -10.98
N GLU A 106 -7.23 18.25 -9.66
CA GLU A 106 -6.46 17.20 -8.98
C GLU A 106 -7.01 15.82 -9.38
N CYS A 107 -6.77 15.37 -10.60
CA CYS A 107 -6.99 13.96 -10.94
C CYS A 107 -6.02 13.13 -10.09
N PRO A 108 -6.49 12.32 -9.11
CA PRO A 108 -5.65 11.74 -8.06
C PRO A 108 -4.96 10.45 -8.50
N ASP A 109 -5.16 10.01 -9.74
CA ASP A 109 -4.65 8.73 -10.23
C ASP A 109 -3.13 8.76 -10.48
N ILE A 110 -2.50 7.59 -10.36
CA ILE A 110 -1.05 7.42 -10.47
C ILE A 110 -0.57 7.77 -11.88
N LEU A 111 -1.34 7.38 -12.91
CA LEU A 111 -0.99 7.66 -14.30
C LEU A 111 -0.98 9.16 -14.60
N ALA A 112 -1.96 9.91 -14.10
CA ALA A 112 -1.99 11.36 -14.21
C ALA A 112 -0.80 12.01 -13.49
N SER A 113 -0.45 11.51 -12.31
CA SER A 113 0.74 11.97 -11.57
C SER A 113 2.03 11.74 -12.35
N LEU A 114 2.19 10.57 -12.99
CA LEU A 114 3.35 10.26 -13.84
C LEU A 114 3.40 11.16 -15.09
N LEU A 115 2.26 11.38 -15.74
CA LEU A 115 2.17 12.23 -16.93
C LEU A 115 2.46 13.71 -16.62
N ARG A 116 1.98 14.24 -15.49
CA ARG A 116 2.31 15.59 -15.02
C ARG A 116 3.78 15.72 -14.64
N ALA A 117 4.36 14.70 -13.99
CA ALA A 117 5.80 14.68 -13.69
C ALA A 117 6.64 14.76 -14.97
N ASN A 118 6.30 13.96 -15.99
CA ASN A 118 6.94 14.02 -17.31
C ASN A 118 6.84 15.42 -17.96
N ALA A 119 5.68 16.06 -17.88
CA ALA A 119 5.45 17.41 -18.42
C ALA A 119 6.28 18.48 -17.68
N ASN A 120 6.39 18.39 -16.36
CA ASN A 120 7.14 19.33 -15.53
C ASN A 120 8.66 19.24 -15.76
N THR A 121 9.20 18.03 -15.97
CA THR A 121 10.61 17.84 -16.36
C THR A 121 10.90 18.44 -17.73
N SER A 122 9.94 18.37 -18.66
CA SER A 122 10.09 18.96 -20.01
C SER A 122 10.11 20.49 -19.98
N ARG A 123 9.46 21.13 -18.99
CA ARG A 123 9.49 22.59 -18.77
C ARG A 123 10.80 23.10 -18.13
N THR A 124 11.48 22.26 -17.35
CA THR A 124 12.69 22.64 -16.58
C THR A 124 14.01 22.38 -17.31
N ALA A 125 13.98 21.71 -18.48
CA ALA A 125 15.16 21.40 -19.30
C ALA A 125 15.95 22.63 -19.82
N ASN A 126 15.47 23.86 -19.63
CA ASN A 126 16.21 25.09 -19.97
C ASN A 126 17.18 25.58 -18.87
N GLU A 127 17.18 25.01 -17.66
CA GLU A 127 18.11 25.39 -16.60
C GLU A 127 18.80 24.17 -15.98
N LYS A 128 20.07 23.97 -16.38
CA LYS A 128 21.09 23.09 -15.77
C LYS A 128 20.67 21.67 -15.44
N SER A 129 21.01 20.80 -16.39
CA SER A 129 20.87 19.37 -16.23
C SER A 129 21.66 18.81 -15.03
N THR A 130 20.99 18.04 -14.16
CA THR A 130 21.61 17.22 -13.09
C THR A 130 21.29 15.75 -13.34
N LEU A 131 22.01 14.82 -12.70
CA LEU A 131 21.89 13.35 -12.90
C LEU A 131 20.47 12.76 -12.71
N LEU A 132 19.50 13.56 -12.25
CA LEU A 132 18.05 13.28 -12.17
C LEU A 132 17.27 13.58 -13.47
N ASP A 133 17.88 14.04 -14.56
CA ASP A 133 17.18 14.34 -15.83
C ASP A 133 16.82 13.09 -16.68
N ARG A 134 16.94 11.89 -16.11
CA ARG A 134 16.34 10.66 -16.68
C ARG A 134 14.89 10.45 -16.21
N ASN A 135 14.24 11.49 -15.69
CA ASN A 135 12.92 11.43 -15.04
C ASN A 135 11.73 11.49 -16.00
N THR A 136 11.93 11.55 -17.33
CA THR A 136 10.82 11.44 -18.29
C THR A 136 10.64 10.00 -18.74
N LEU A 137 9.48 9.41 -18.41
CA LEU A 137 9.10 8.10 -18.91
C LEU A 137 8.67 8.21 -20.38
N THR A 138 9.28 7.41 -21.24
CA THR A 138 8.83 7.22 -22.63
C THR A 138 7.44 6.59 -22.68
N ASP A 139 6.76 6.70 -23.82
CA ASP A 139 5.45 6.06 -24.02
C ASP A 139 5.51 4.54 -23.85
N ALA A 140 6.63 3.94 -24.23
CA ALA A 140 6.89 2.52 -24.03
C ALA A 140 7.00 2.19 -22.53
N GLU A 141 7.72 3.00 -21.76
CA GLU A 141 7.85 2.82 -20.30
C GLU A 141 6.52 3.07 -19.58
N LEU A 142 5.77 4.12 -19.95
CA LEU A 142 4.42 4.38 -19.40
C LEU A 142 3.48 3.20 -19.69
N THR A 143 3.47 2.71 -20.92
CA THR A 143 2.66 1.54 -21.31
C THR A 143 3.07 0.32 -20.47
N ALA A 144 4.37 0.07 -20.30
CA ALA A 144 4.87 -1.03 -19.49
C ALA A 144 4.48 -0.89 -18.00
N GLN A 145 4.51 0.32 -17.43
CA GLN A 145 4.04 0.57 -16.06
C GLN A 145 2.54 0.30 -15.93
N VAL A 146 1.71 0.79 -16.87
CA VAL A 146 0.26 0.52 -16.87
C VAL A 146 -0.02 -0.98 -16.99
N SER A 147 0.66 -1.70 -17.89
CA SER A 147 0.55 -3.16 -17.98
C SER A 147 0.93 -3.85 -16.66
N THR A 148 1.96 -3.36 -15.98
CA THR A 148 2.40 -3.87 -14.67
C THR A 148 1.32 -3.66 -13.60
N PHE A 149 0.70 -2.48 -13.52
CA PHE A 149 -0.38 -2.21 -12.57
C PHE A 149 -1.60 -3.11 -12.81
N ILE A 150 -2.00 -3.30 -14.07
CA ILE A 150 -3.11 -4.17 -14.44
C ILE A 150 -2.82 -5.61 -13.99
N PHE A 151 -1.64 -6.13 -14.31
CA PHE A 151 -1.24 -7.50 -13.95
C PHE A 151 -1.14 -7.68 -12.43
N ALA A 152 -0.33 -6.84 -11.78
CA ALA A 152 -0.03 -6.94 -10.36
C ALA A 152 -1.28 -6.76 -9.50
N GLY A 153 -2.11 -5.74 -9.79
CA GLY A 153 -3.31 -5.46 -9.01
C GLY A 153 -4.44 -6.47 -9.23
N HIS A 154 -4.49 -7.15 -10.38
CA HIS A 154 -5.50 -8.17 -10.64
C HIS A 154 -5.17 -9.50 -9.97
N GLU A 155 -4.03 -10.10 -10.32
CA GLU A 155 -3.77 -11.49 -9.99
C GLU A 155 -3.54 -11.71 -8.51
N THR A 156 -2.79 -10.81 -7.86
CA THR A 156 -2.51 -10.98 -6.43
C THR A 156 -3.78 -10.80 -5.61
N THR A 157 -4.62 -9.83 -5.95
CA THR A 157 -5.87 -9.55 -5.24
C THR A 157 -6.90 -10.65 -5.47
N ALA A 158 -7.07 -11.10 -6.72
CA ALA A 158 -7.98 -12.20 -7.04
C ALA A 158 -7.57 -13.49 -6.31
N THR A 159 -6.28 -13.83 -6.35
CA THR A 159 -5.72 -14.98 -5.63
C THR A 159 -5.95 -14.86 -4.13
N GLN A 160 -5.73 -13.69 -3.54
CA GLN A 160 -5.91 -13.49 -2.11
C GLN A 160 -7.38 -13.63 -1.67
N LEU A 161 -8.31 -13.10 -2.47
CA LEU A 161 -9.75 -13.24 -2.22
C LEU A 161 -10.19 -14.71 -2.37
N SER A 162 -9.68 -15.43 -3.37
CA SER A 162 -9.94 -16.87 -3.52
C SER A 162 -9.50 -17.65 -2.29
N TRP A 163 -8.31 -17.38 -1.75
CA TRP A 163 -7.84 -17.99 -0.51
C TRP A 163 -8.72 -17.64 0.69
N LEU A 164 -9.07 -16.36 0.85
CA LEU A 164 -9.96 -15.93 1.93
C LEU A 164 -11.31 -16.65 1.87
N PHE A 165 -11.94 -16.73 0.69
CA PHE A 165 -13.23 -17.41 0.55
C PHE A 165 -13.11 -18.91 0.77
N LEU A 166 -12.03 -19.55 0.31
CA LEU A 166 -11.78 -20.97 0.56
C LEU A 166 -11.62 -21.25 2.06
N LEU A 167 -10.81 -20.44 2.76
CA LEU A 167 -10.60 -20.56 4.21
C LEU A 167 -11.92 -20.36 4.98
N LEU A 168 -12.73 -19.37 4.60
CA LEU A 168 -14.04 -19.15 5.22
C LEU A 168 -15.02 -20.30 4.93
N ALA A 169 -15.00 -20.87 3.72
CA ALA A 169 -15.84 -22.02 3.37
C ALA A 169 -15.45 -23.27 4.17
N GLN A 170 -14.15 -23.45 4.44
CA GLN A 170 -13.63 -24.54 5.27
C GLN A 170 -13.83 -24.31 6.77
N ASN A 171 -14.12 -23.09 7.20
CA ASN A 171 -14.31 -22.72 8.61
C ASN A 171 -15.69 -22.03 8.84
N PRO A 172 -16.82 -22.79 8.80
CA PRO A 172 -18.16 -22.22 8.90
C PRO A 172 -18.43 -21.42 10.18
N GLU A 173 -17.77 -21.78 11.29
CA GLU A 173 -17.81 -21.05 12.56
C GLU A 173 -17.28 -19.62 12.37
N LYS A 174 -16.06 -19.47 11.82
CA LYS A 174 -15.41 -18.18 11.55
C LYS A 174 -16.21 -17.36 10.53
N GLN A 175 -16.75 -18.02 9.51
CA GLN A 175 -17.64 -17.38 8.54
C GLN A 175 -18.92 -16.83 9.21
N SER A 176 -19.48 -17.54 10.18
CA SER A 176 -20.68 -17.11 10.90
C SER A 176 -20.39 -15.89 11.78
N ILE A 177 -19.23 -15.87 12.47
CA ILE A 177 -18.78 -14.71 13.25
C ILE A 177 -18.60 -13.49 12.34
N LEU A 178 -17.90 -13.64 11.21
CA LEU A 178 -17.70 -12.55 10.25
C LEU A 178 -19.03 -11.99 9.71
N ARG A 179 -19.97 -12.87 9.32
CA ARG A 179 -21.31 -12.45 8.87
C ARG A 179 -22.06 -11.70 9.96
N ALA A 180 -21.97 -12.15 11.21
CA ALA A 180 -22.59 -11.46 12.33
C ALA A 180 -21.97 -10.08 12.55
N SER A 181 -20.64 -9.94 12.50
CA SER A 181 -19.95 -8.63 12.60
C SER A 181 -20.38 -7.66 11.50
N ILE A 182 -20.45 -8.13 10.25
CA ILE A 182 -20.93 -7.31 9.11
C ILE A 182 -22.39 -6.90 9.32
N ARG A 183 -23.26 -7.83 9.73
CA ARG A 183 -24.68 -7.53 9.98
C ARG A 183 -24.85 -6.53 11.11
N SER A 184 -24.10 -6.66 12.20
CA SER A 184 -24.11 -5.71 13.31
C SER A 184 -23.70 -4.32 12.85
N LYS A 185 -22.62 -4.20 12.05
CA LYS A 185 -22.20 -2.91 11.51
C LYS A 185 -23.25 -2.29 10.59
N ARG A 186 -23.87 -3.09 9.71
CA ARG A 186 -24.98 -2.62 8.87
C ARG A 186 -26.17 -2.09 9.69
N ILE A 187 -26.51 -2.74 10.81
CA ILE A 187 -27.59 -2.26 11.68
C ILE A 187 -27.20 -0.94 12.36
N GLU A 188 -25.96 -0.83 12.84
CA GLU A 188 -25.40 0.38 13.47
C GLU A 188 -25.51 1.61 12.56
N VAL A 189 -25.20 1.45 11.27
CA VAL A 189 -25.23 2.55 10.28
C VAL A 189 -26.58 2.74 9.60
N GLY A 190 -27.65 2.08 10.09
CA GLY A 190 -29.00 2.22 9.54
C GLY A 190 -29.25 1.47 8.23
N LEU A 191 -28.29 0.66 7.75
CA LEU A 191 -28.36 -0.17 6.54
C LEU A 191 -28.96 -1.57 6.81
N ALA A 192 -29.85 -1.67 7.79
CA ALA A 192 -30.47 -2.92 8.20
C ALA A 192 -31.19 -3.59 7.00
N PRO A 193 -31.09 -4.93 6.86
CA PRO A 193 -31.68 -5.62 5.72
C PRO A 193 -33.19 -5.37 5.64
N LYS A 194 -33.67 -4.83 4.51
CA LYS A 194 -35.09 -4.82 4.17
C LYS A 194 -35.54 -6.28 3.99
N ARG A 195 -36.78 -6.54 4.38
CA ARG A 195 -37.43 -7.83 4.75
C ARG A 195 -37.25 -9.09 3.86
N SER A 196 -36.42 -9.12 2.80
CA SER A 196 -36.27 -10.29 1.93
C SER A 196 -34.85 -10.90 2.00
N PRO A 197 -34.71 -12.23 2.19
CA PRO A 197 -33.43 -12.94 2.13
C PRO A 197 -32.65 -12.79 0.81
N ASN A 198 -33.35 -12.38 -0.27
CA ASN A 198 -32.79 -12.25 -1.62
C ASN A 198 -32.56 -10.79 -2.06
N GLU A 199 -32.94 -9.81 -1.23
CA GLU A 199 -32.55 -8.42 -1.48
C GLU A 199 -31.17 -8.21 -0.84
N ALA A 200 -30.12 -8.36 -1.64
CA ALA A 200 -28.85 -7.73 -1.31
C ALA A 200 -29.17 -6.25 -1.07
N GLY A 201 -29.10 -5.79 0.19
CA GLY A 201 -29.44 -4.42 0.52
C GLY A 201 -28.68 -3.49 -0.42
N SER A 202 -29.42 -2.70 -1.20
CA SER A 202 -28.88 -1.89 -2.30
C SER A 202 -27.86 -0.84 -1.85
N GLU A 203 -27.76 -0.61 -0.54
CA GLU A 203 -26.83 0.31 0.08
C GLU A 203 -25.61 -0.47 0.61
N GLU A 204 -24.44 -0.09 0.08
CA GLU A 204 -23.15 -0.68 0.42
C GLU A 204 -22.58 -0.02 1.69
N LEU A 205 -21.77 -0.77 2.44
CA LEU A 205 -21.01 -0.19 3.54
C LEU A 205 -19.95 0.75 2.98
N GLY A 206 -19.81 1.93 3.57
CA GLY A 206 -18.71 2.82 3.24
C GLY A 206 -17.37 2.19 3.63
N GLN A 207 -16.28 2.71 3.06
CA GLN A 207 -14.94 2.23 3.38
C GLN A 207 -14.65 2.30 4.88
N ASP A 208 -14.97 3.43 5.50
CA ASP A 208 -14.76 3.64 6.94
C ASP A 208 -15.57 2.67 7.81
N ASP A 209 -16.71 2.20 7.32
CA ASP A 209 -17.52 1.20 8.01
C ASP A 209 -16.88 -0.17 7.94
N LEU A 210 -16.32 -0.54 6.80
CA LEU A 210 -15.58 -1.79 6.62
C LEU A 210 -14.33 -1.81 7.51
N ASP A 211 -13.63 -0.68 7.60
CA ASP A 211 -12.43 -0.50 8.42
C ASP A 211 -12.71 -0.71 9.91
N ALA A 212 -13.92 -0.33 10.35
CA ALA A 212 -14.36 -0.51 11.72
C ALA A 212 -14.70 -1.96 12.09
N ILE A 213 -14.81 -2.87 11.12
CA ILE A 213 -15.12 -4.28 11.37
C ILE A 213 -13.82 -5.03 11.69
N THR A 214 -13.40 -5.02 12.95
CA THR A 214 -12.16 -5.66 13.42
C THR A 214 -12.01 -7.11 12.95
N TYR A 215 -13.09 -7.91 13.02
CA TYR A 215 -13.02 -9.33 12.64
C TYR A 215 -12.84 -9.54 11.12
N LEU A 216 -13.25 -8.57 10.30
CA LEU A 216 -12.98 -8.59 8.85
C LEU A 216 -11.48 -8.37 8.60
N ASP A 217 -10.87 -7.38 9.25
CA ASP A 217 -9.42 -7.14 9.20
C ASP A 217 -8.64 -8.37 9.64
N TRP A 218 -9.04 -9.01 10.74
CA TRP A 218 -8.42 -10.25 11.22
C TRP A 218 -8.51 -11.40 10.23
N CYS A 219 -9.68 -11.61 9.60
CA CYS A 219 -9.84 -12.64 8.57
C CYS A 219 -8.93 -12.39 7.36
N ILE A 220 -8.85 -11.14 6.89
CA ILE A 220 -8.02 -10.76 5.75
C ILE A 220 -6.54 -10.96 6.08
N ARG A 221 -6.09 -10.50 7.25
CA ARG A 221 -4.70 -10.65 7.68
C ARG A 221 -4.29 -12.09 7.89
N GLU A 222 -5.16 -12.91 8.48
CA GLU A 222 -4.86 -14.33 8.69
C GLU A 222 -4.79 -15.09 7.35
N SER A 223 -5.66 -14.74 6.40
CA SER A 223 -5.59 -15.27 5.03
C SER A 223 -4.28 -14.87 4.34
N LEU A 224 -3.89 -13.59 4.41
CA LEU A 224 -2.63 -13.07 3.84
C LEU A 224 -1.39 -13.68 4.48
N ARG A 225 -1.45 -14.00 5.77
CA ARG A 225 -0.39 -14.69 6.49
C ARG A 225 -0.25 -16.11 5.95
N MET A 226 -1.31 -16.91 6.06
CA MET A 226 -1.28 -18.33 5.71
C MET A 226 -0.99 -18.58 4.23
N HIS A 227 -1.66 -17.81 3.37
CA HIS A 227 -1.63 -17.97 1.93
C HIS A 227 -1.46 -16.60 1.27
N THR A 228 -0.22 -16.10 1.30
CA THR A 228 0.17 -14.95 0.47
C THR A 228 0.13 -15.33 -1.01
N ALA A 229 -0.37 -14.44 -1.86
CA ALA A 229 -0.36 -14.64 -3.31
C ALA A 229 1.06 -14.87 -3.88
N ILE A 230 2.08 -14.32 -3.22
CA ILE A 230 3.49 -14.51 -3.57
C ILE A 230 4.18 -15.31 -2.46
N HIS A 231 4.42 -16.60 -2.72
CA HIS A 231 4.99 -17.55 -1.74
C HIS A 231 6.49 -17.35 -1.47
N SER A 232 7.22 -16.75 -2.41
CA SER A 232 8.64 -16.41 -2.25
C SER A 232 9.03 -15.22 -3.14
N THR A 233 10.08 -14.50 -2.74
CA THR A 233 10.68 -13.42 -3.54
C THR A 233 12.21 -13.50 -3.42
N SER A 234 12.95 -12.89 -4.35
CA SER A 234 14.41 -12.92 -4.33
C SER A 234 15.03 -11.52 -4.42
N ARG A 235 16.27 -11.40 -3.96
CA ARG A 235 17.13 -10.22 -4.14
C ARG A 235 18.46 -10.67 -4.74
N VAL A 236 19.07 -9.81 -5.56
CA VAL A 236 20.43 -10.03 -6.06
C VAL A 236 21.34 -9.08 -5.32
N ALA A 237 22.39 -9.60 -4.69
CA ALA A 237 23.41 -8.78 -4.04
C ALA A 237 24.14 -7.95 -5.10
N THR A 238 24.08 -6.62 -5.00
CA THR A 238 24.76 -5.70 -5.93
C THR A 238 26.22 -5.50 -5.60
N GLU A 239 26.58 -5.77 -4.34
CA GLU A 239 27.93 -5.71 -3.78
C GLU A 239 28.09 -6.81 -2.71
N PRO A 240 29.34 -7.20 -2.36
CA PRO A 240 29.57 -8.12 -1.26
C PRO A 240 29.09 -7.52 0.06
N GLU A 241 28.29 -8.27 0.81
CA GLU A 241 27.70 -7.80 2.07
C GLU A 241 27.64 -8.93 3.12
N TRP A 242 27.66 -8.55 4.40
CA TRP A 242 27.48 -9.47 5.51
C TRP A 242 26.08 -9.32 6.11
N ILE A 243 25.25 -10.34 5.94
CA ILE A 243 23.90 -10.37 6.50
C ILE A 243 23.97 -10.83 7.97
N PRO A 244 23.56 -10.00 8.94
CA PRO A 244 23.52 -10.39 10.34
C PRO A 244 22.36 -11.35 10.60
N LEU A 245 22.64 -12.44 11.32
CA LEU A 245 21.64 -13.39 11.78
C LEU A 245 21.18 -13.07 13.21
N SER A 246 19.98 -13.53 13.58
CA SER A 246 19.47 -13.43 14.96
C SER A 246 20.39 -14.10 15.99
N THR A 247 21.20 -15.07 15.57
CA THR A 247 22.20 -15.77 16.39
C THR A 247 23.47 -14.95 16.69
N GLY A 248 23.60 -13.74 16.14
CA GLY A 248 24.82 -12.91 16.23
C GLY A 248 25.91 -13.30 15.23
N ARG A 249 25.73 -14.41 14.51
CA ARG A 249 26.57 -14.79 13.37
C ARG A 249 26.27 -13.93 12.15
N HIS A 250 27.21 -13.86 11.22
CA HIS A 250 27.05 -13.17 9.94
C HIS A 250 27.24 -14.18 8.80
N VAL A 251 26.50 -13.96 7.70
CA VAL A 251 26.65 -14.73 6.46
C VAL A 251 27.07 -13.78 5.36
N GLN A 252 28.18 -14.10 4.70
CA GLN A 252 28.63 -13.35 3.54
C GLN A 252 27.78 -13.70 2.33
N VAL A 253 27.34 -12.68 1.61
CA VAL A 253 26.76 -12.80 0.27
C VAL A 253 27.65 -12.03 -0.69
N ASP A 254 28.11 -12.69 -1.74
CA ASP A 254 28.93 -12.07 -2.76
C ASP A 254 28.07 -11.39 -3.82
N LYS A 255 28.66 -10.42 -4.52
CA LYS A 255 28.02 -9.75 -5.64
C LYS A 255 27.49 -10.78 -6.67
N GLY A 256 26.23 -10.61 -7.06
CA GLY A 256 25.53 -11.49 -7.99
C GLY A 256 24.83 -12.67 -7.33
N MET A 257 25.06 -12.95 -6.04
CA MET A 257 24.33 -14.00 -5.33
C MET A 257 22.84 -13.66 -5.19
N ILE A 258 22.00 -14.66 -5.39
CA ILE A 258 20.55 -14.56 -5.23
C ILE A 258 20.17 -14.98 -3.80
N VAL A 259 19.59 -14.05 -3.05
CA VAL A 259 19.02 -14.29 -1.72
C VAL A 259 17.52 -14.54 -1.88
N LEU A 260 17.09 -15.78 -1.63
CA LEU A 260 15.67 -16.16 -1.65
C LEU A 260 15.03 -15.90 -0.28
N ILE A 261 13.86 -15.27 -0.28
CA ILE A 261 13.05 -14.97 0.90
C ILE A 261 11.81 -15.87 0.85
N PRO A 262 11.76 -16.94 1.66
CA PRO A 262 10.67 -17.91 1.65
C PRO A 262 9.50 -17.43 2.50
N MET A 263 8.59 -16.65 1.90
CA MET A 263 7.49 -16.02 2.64
C MET A 263 6.56 -17.06 3.28
N SER A 264 6.18 -18.12 2.56
CA SER A 264 5.31 -19.18 3.10
C SER A 264 5.91 -19.88 4.31
N SER A 265 7.21 -20.17 4.30
CA SER A 265 7.89 -20.82 5.43
C SER A 265 7.96 -19.91 6.66
N ILE A 266 8.14 -18.61 6.44
CA ILE A 266 8.12 -17.61 7.52
C ILE A 266 6.71 -17.50 8.10
N SER A 267 5.68 -17.55 7.26
CA SER A 267 4.28 -17.51 7.67
C SER A 267 3.83 -18.72 8.47
N THR A 268 4.43 -19.89 8.28
CA THR A 268 4.10 -21.12 9.01
C THR A 268 5.09 -21.46 10.13
N SER A 269 6.00 -20.56 10.46
CA SER A 269 6.98 -20.77 11.53
C SER A 269 6.32 -20.70 12.91
N THR A 270 6.41 -21.79 13.68
CA THR A 270 5.94 -21.84 15.07
C THR A 270 6.69 -20.87 15.98
N ASP A 271 7.97 -20.61 15.69
CA ASP A 271 8.80 -19.67 16.46
C ASP A 271 8.30 -18.22 16.33
N LEU A 272 7.72 -17.89 15.17
CA LEU A 272 7.21 -16.55 14.88
C LEU A 272 5.72 -16.39 15.17
N TRP A 273 4.92 -17.44 14.92
CA TRP A 273 3.46 -17.37 14.94
C TRP A 273 2.81 -18.18 16.08
N GLY A 274 3.62 -18.83 16.91
CA GLY A 274 3.16 -19.64 18.04
C GLY A 274 2.62 -21.00 17.60
N ALA A 275 1.80 -21.60 18.46
CA ALA A 275 1.17 -22.88 18.16
C ALA A 275 0.17 -22.78 16.99
N GLU A 276 0.05 -23.88 16.25
CA GLU A 276 -0.89 -24.08 15.15
C GLU A 276 -0.82 -22.96 14.07
N PRO A 277 0.36 -22.65 13.50
CA PRO A 277 0.48 -21.60 12.49
C PRO A 277 -0.17 -21.96 11.15
N GLU A 278 -0.43 -23.23 10.88
CA GLU A 278 -1.17 -23.73 9.70
C GLU A 278 -2.69 -23.68 9.83
N HIS A 279 -3.22 -23.33 11.01
CA HIS A 279 -4.67 -23.20 11.23
C HIS A 279 -5.16 -21.77 11.01
N PHE A 280 -6.32 -21.65 10.36
CA PHE A 280 -6.99 -20.36 10.15
C PHE A 280 -7.62 -19.85 11.44
N ARG A 281 -6.88 -19.02 12.17
CA ARG A 281 -7.28 -18.44 13.45
C ARG A 281 -7.26 -16.90 13.40
N PRO A 282 -8.31 -16.24 12.86
CA PRO A 282 -8.43 -14.78 12.89
C PRO A 282 -8.22 -14.18 14.28
N GLU A 283 -8.61 -14.89 15.33
CA GLU A 283 -8.48 -14.43 16.73
C GLU A 283 -7.02 -14.25 17.16
N ARG A 284 -6.05 -14.83 16.43
CA ARG A 284 -4.60 -14.64 16.67
C ARG A 284 -4.21 -13.16 16.70
N TRP A 285 -4.90 -12.33 15.92
CA TRP A 285 -4.65 -10.89 15.83
C TRP A 285 -5.12 -10.10 17.07
N SER A 286 -5.82 -10.75 18.00
CA SER A 286 -6.16 -10.20 19.32
C SER A 286 -5.10 -10.49 20.40
N GLU A 287 -4.22 -11.46 20.16
CA GLU A 287 -3.29 -11.99 21.14
C GLU A 287 -1.99 -11.16 21.19
N SER A 288 -1.32 -11.16 22.34
CA SER A 288 0.07 -10.69 22.41
C SER A 288 0.97 -11.81 21.91
N MET A 289 1.63 -11.56 20.79
CA MET A 289 2.32 -12.60 20.04
C MET A 289 3.80 -12.72 20.41
N SER A 290 4.34 -13.95 20.35
CA SER A 290 5.64 -14.34 20.94
C SER A 290 6.88 -13.97 20.12
N GLY A 291 6.72 -13.45 18.90
CA GLY A 291 7.84 -13.10 18.01
C GLY A 291 8.68 -11.90 18.50
N PRO A 292 9.94 -11.76 18.06
CA PRO A 292 10.80 -10.65 18.47
C PRO A 292 10.15 -9.29 18.11
N LYS A 293 9.95 -8.40 19.10
CA LYS A 293 9.36 -7.06 18.89
C LYS A 293 10.04 -6.24 17.77
N LYS A 294 11.31 -6.53 17.49
CA LYS A 294 12.12 -5.91 16.42
C LYS A 294 11.71 -6.31 14.99
N TYR A 295 11.05 -7.45 14.84
CA TYR A 295 10.43 -7.89 13.59
C TYR A 295 8.93 -7.81 13.79
N PRO A 296 8.29 -6.65 13.58
CA PRO A 296 6.84 -6.60 13.56
C PRO A 296 6.36 -7.34 12.29
N ALA A 297 6.38 -8.67 12.34
CA ALA A 297 5.72 -9.56 11.39
C ALA A 297 4.22 -9.21 11.25
N TYR A 298 3.69 -8.47 12.22
CA TYR A 298 2.29 -8.12 12.41
C TYR A 298 1.69 -7.12 11.40
N TYR A 299 2.47 -6.29 10.72
CA TYR A 299 1.86 -5.14 10.02
C TYR A 299 2.01 -5.10 8.50
N SER A 300 2.83 -5.96 7.89
CA SER A 300 2.92 -6.00 6.42
C SER A 300 3.83 -7.08 5.86
N TRP A 301 4.13 -8.18 6.58
CA TRP A 301 5.10 -9.15 6.04
C TRP A 301 4.68 -9.68 4.66
N SER A 302 3.38 -9.92 4.44
CA SER A 302 2.82 -10.33 3.13
C SER A 302 3.05 -9.30 2.01
N PHE A 303 3.37 -8.05 2.37
CA PHE A 303 3.70 -6.94 1.47
C PHE A 303 5.18 -6.55 1.49
N LEU A 304 6.02 -7.32 2.19
CA LEU A 304 7.45 -7.06 2.39
C LEU A 304 7.72 -5.73 3.12
N MET A 305 9.00 -5.40 3.25
CA MET A 305 9.47 -4.17 3.88
C MET A 305 10.70 -3.60 3.16
N GLY A 306 10.98 -2.31 3.39
CA GLY A 306 12.12 -1.60 2.81
C GLY A 306 11.88 -1.06 1.40
N PRO A 307 12.94 -0.74 0.63
CA PRO A 307 12.84 -0.06 -0.68
C PRO A 307 12.09 -0.85 -1.76
N ARG A 308 11.86 -2.15 -1.53
CA ARG A 308 11.15 -3.07 -2.43
C ARG A 308 9.87 -3.61 -1.77
N ALA A 309 9.32 -2.89 -0.79
CA ALA A 309 7.99 -3.16 -0.26
C ALA A 309 6.94 -2.97 -1.35
N CYS A 310 5.82 -3.69 -1.23
CA CYS A 310 4.72 -3.61 -2.17
C CYS A 310 4.09 -2.21 -2.12
N ILE A 311 4.10 -1.50 -3.25
CA ILE A 311 3.39 -0.22 -3.39
C ILE A 311 1.87 -0.37 -3.35
N GLY A 312 1.36 -1.58 -3.57
CA GLY A 312 -0.07 -1.91 -3.49
C GLY A 312 -0.60 -2.00 -2.06
N SER A 313 0.26 -2.10 -1.04
CA SER A 313 -0.20 -2.19 0.35
C SER A 313 -0.92 -0.92 0.81
N THR A 314 -0.64 0.22 0.16
CA THR A 314 -1.35 1.47 0.43
C THR A 314 -2.73 1.50 -0.21
N PHE A 315 -2.98 0.85 -1.35
CA PHE A 315 -4.34 0.69 -1.88
C PHE A 315 -5.23 -0.08 -0.90
N GLU A 316 -4.62 -1.00 -0.15
CA GLU A 316 -5.28 -1.72 0.94
C GLU A 316 -5.35 -0.90 2.25
N ALA A 317 -4.36 -0.05 2.55
CA ALA A 317 -4.32 0.75 3.78
C ALA A 317 -5.09 2.08 3.72
N GLN A 318 -5.28 2.66 2.52
CA GLN A 318 -6.12 3.84 2.29
C GLN A 318 -7.59 3.50 2.53
N ALA A 319 -7.90 2.22 2.30
CA ALA A 319 -9.08 1.48 2.72
C ALA A 319 -8.98 0.91 4.15
N ARG A 320 -8.15 1.46 5.07
CA ARG A 320 -8.04 1.04 6.50
C ARG A 320 -7.67 2.14 7.49
N ALA A 321 -7.54 3.39 7.06
CA ALA A 321 -7.13 4.45 7.99
C ALA A 321 -8.37 4.90 8.78
N PRO A 322 -8.45 4.69 10.11
CA PRO A 322 -9.62 5.08 10.89
C PRO A 322 -9.94 6.55 10.63
N SER A 323 -11.14 6.81 10.12
CA SER A 323 -11.68 8.15 9.90
C SER A 323 -12.48 8.67 11.10
N GLY A 324 -12.50 7.91 12.20
CA GLY A 324 -12.91 8.44 13.49
C GLY A 324 -11.93 9.50 13.98
N PRO A 325 -12.36 10.51 14.76
CA PRO A 325 -11.43 11.32 15.52
C PRO A 325 -10.52 10.37 16.29
N ASN A 326 -9.20 10.48 16.11
CA ASN A 326 -8.26 9.68 16.88
C ASN A 326 -8.63 9.89 18.36
N PRO A 327 -8.96 8.83 19.13
CA PRO A 327 -9.40 8.99 20.53
C PRO A 327 -8.33 9.68 21.40
N LEU A 328 -7.10 9.79 20.90
CA LEU A 328 -6.00 10.54 21.50
C LEU A 328 -5.96 12.04 21.12
N ASP A 329 -6.63 12.49 20.06
CA ASP A 329 -6.55 13.87 19.57
C ASP A 329 -7.46 14.83 20.36
N GLU A 330 -8.65 14.40 20.79
CA GLU A 330 -9.56 15.27 21.57
C GLU A 330 -9.00 15.66 22.96
N PRO A 331 -8.43 14.72 23.75
CA PRO A 331 -7.77 15.06 25.01
C PRO A 331 -6.53 15.94 24.81
N THR A 332 -5.75 15.67 23.75
CA THR A 332 -4.53 16.43 23.42
C THR A 332 -4.86 17.87 23.01
N LEU A 333 -5.94 18.08 22.25
CA LEU A 333 -6.40 19.43 21.88
C LEU A 333 -6.83 20.25 23.11
N ALA A 334 -7.54 19.62 24.05
CA ALA A 334 -7.95 20.27 25.29
C ALA A 334 -6.73 20.65 26.14
N LEU A 335 -5.74 19.75 26.23
CA LEU A 335 -4.50 19.96 26.96
C LEU A 335 -3.66 21.10 26.36
N VAL A 336 -3.49 21.13 25.03
CA VAL A 336 -2.76 22.22 24.33
C VAL A 336 -3.45 23.57 24.54
N LYS A 337 -4.79 23.63 24.45
CA LYS A 337 -5.56 24.85 24.74
C LYS A 337 -5.39 25.32 26.19
N GLN A 338 -5.34 24.39 27.15
CA GLN A 338 -5.14 24.69 28.56
C GLN A 338 -3.74 25.26 28.82
N HIS A 339 -2.68 24.59 28.34
CA HIS A 339 -1.31 25.04 28.53
C HIS A 339 -1.03 26.37 27.81
N TRP A 340 -1.66 26.62 26.66
CA TRP A 340 -1.57 27.92 25.98
C TRP A 340 -2.18 29.06 26.82
N LYS A 341 -3.35 28.84 27.44
CA LYS A 341 -3.97 29.81 28.36
C LYS A 341 -3.08 30.06 29.58
N GLN A 342 -2.51 29.01 30.16
CA GLN A 342 -1.60 29.12 31.30
C GLN A 342 -0.31 29.88 30.93
N ALA A 343 0.28 29.63 29.77
CA ALA A 343 1.46 30.35 29.29
C ALA A 343 1.20 31.86 29.11
N ARG A 344 0.01 32.24 28.60
CA ARG A 344 -0.39 33.66 28.50
C ARG A 344 -0.57 34.31 29.87
N LEU A 345 -1.13 33.60 30.85
CA LEU A 345 -1.29 34.07 32.22
C LEU A 345 0.06 34.22 32.94
N ALA A 346 1.00 33.31 32.68
CA ALA A 346 2.35 33.33 33.24
C ALA A 346 3.31 34.32 32.55
N LYS A 347 2.86 35.03 31.50
CA LYS A 347 3.69 35.92 30.65
C LYS A 347 4.90 35.23 30.00
N ASP A 348 4.81 33.92 29.75
CA ASP A 348 5.81 33.17 28.98
C ASP A 348 5.56 33.39 27.48
N SER A 349 6.28 34.35 26.89
CA SER A 349 6.10 34.76 25.49
C SER A 349 6.41 33.64 24.50
N ASP A 350 7.42 32.83 24.79
CA ASP A 350 7.94 31.81 23.86
C ASP A 350 6.98 30.62 23.82
N ARG A 351 6.53 30.14 24.98
CA ARG A 351 5.58 29.03 25.08
C ARG A 351 4.19 29.42 24.55
N ALA A 352 3.74 30.66 24.79
CA ALA A 352 2.47 31.15 24.28
C ALA A 352 2.46 31.31 22.75
N THR A 353 3.59 31.73 22.16
CA THR A 353 3.73 31.90 20.71
C THR A 353 3.78 30.54 20.00
N LEU A 354 4.56 29.59 20.53
CA LEU A 354 4.66 28.24 20.01
C LEU A 354 3.31 27.51 20.01
N LEU A 355 2.65 27.44 21.17
CA LEU A 355 1.35 26.75 21.30
C LEU A 355 0.24 27.49 20.54
N GLY A 356 0.32 28.82 20.44
CA GLY A 356 -0.60 29.64 19.65
C GLY A 356 -0.53 29.31 18.16
N GLY A 357 0.69 29.21 17.61
CA GLY A 357 0.90 28.84 16.21
C GLY A 357 0.33 27.47 15.86
N ILE A 358 0.52 26.48 16.74
CA ILE A 358 -0.03 25.12 16.56
C ILE A 358 -1.57 25.14 16.58
N LEU A 359 -2.18 25.90 17.47
CA LEU A 359 -3.63 26.05 17.51
C LEU A 359 -4.17 26.72 16.24
N THR A 360 -3.45 27.70 15.69
CA THR A 360 -3.81 28.35 14.41
C THR A 360 -3.66 27.40 13.23
N ASP A 361 -2.58 26.63 13.15
CA ASP A 361 -2.37 25.61 12.11
C ASP A 361 -3.45 24.52 12.16
N LEU A 362 -3.86 24.13 13.37
CA LEU A 362 -4.96 23.19 13.59
C LEU A 362 -6.31 23.77 13.17
N GLN A 363 -6.59 25.03 13.52
CA GLN A 363 -7.80 25.73 13.08
C GLN A 363 -7.86 25.91 11.56
N TYR A 364 -6.71 26.19 10.94
CA TYR A 364 -6.59 26.29 9.48
C TYR A 364 -6.87 24.94 8.83
N ALA A 365 -6.19 23.88 9.29
CA ALA A 365 -6.43 22.52 8.80
C ALA A 365 -7.87 22.02 9.01
N GLN A 366 -8.55 22.49 10.07
CA GLN A 366 -9.97 22.22 10.30
C GLN A 366 -10.89 23.03 9.39
N LYS A 367 -10.52 24.26 9.00
CA LYS A 367 -11.30 25.12 8.10
C LYS A 367 -11.16 24.76 6.62
N THR A 368 -10.04 24.19 6.19
CA THR A 368 -9.84 23.68 4.82
C THR A 368 -10.77 22.49 4.47
N LYS A 369 -11.52 21.96 5.46
CA LYS A 369 -12.56 20.92 5.33
C LYS A 369 -13.83 21.30 4.55
N ALA A 370 -13.82 22.34 3.73
CA ALA A 370 -14.95 22.62 2.82
C ALA A 370 -14.91 21.75 1.54
N GLN A 371 -14.03 20.75 1.46
CA GLN A 371 -13.96 19.79 0.35
C GLN A 371 -14.18 18.34 0.85
N PRO A 372 -15.00 17.53 0.15
CA PRO A 372 -15.61 16.31 0.70
C PRO A 372 -14.68 15.09 0.93
N ASN A 373 -13.37 15.15 0.59
CA ASN A 373 -12.52 13.94 0.52
C ASN A 373 -11.15 14.00 1.25
N GLN A 374 -10.88 14.97 2.13
CA GLN A 374 -9.59 15.05 2.85
C GLN A 374 -9.73 14.87 4.38
N LYS A 375 -8.96 13.93 4.94
CA LYS A 375 -8.92 13.62 6.39
C LYS A 375 -8.25 14.77 7.18
N PRO A 376 -8.73 15.15 8.38
CA PRO A 376 -8.01 16.08 9.24
C PRO A 376 -6.62 15.52 9.59
N PRO A 377 -5.56 16.34 9.59
CA PRO A 377 -4.27 15.91 10.10
C PRO A 377 -4.40 15.57 11.59
N SER A 378 -3.95 14.38 11.99
CA SER A 378 -3.90 14.00 13.41
C SER A 378 -3.02 14.98 14.18
N ILE A 379 -3.48 15.41 15.35
CA ILE A 379 -2.78 16.37 16.21
C ILE A 379 -1.41 15.82 16.60
N ILE A 380 -1.34 14.54 16.93
CA ILE A 380 -0.08 13.83 17.21
C ILE A 380 0.85 13.88 16.01
N LYS A 381 0.36 13.63 14.79
CA LYS A 381 1.20 13.70 13.57
C LYS A 381 1.71 15.12 13.32
N MET A 382 0.90 16.15 13.61
CA MET A 382 1.34 17.54 13.50
C MET A 382 2.41 17.89 14.53
N LEU A 383 2.25 17.43 15.78
CA LEU A 383 3.26 17.60 16.83
C LEU A 383 4.57 16.87 16.48
N GLN A 384 4.49 15.63 15.98
CA GLN A 384 5.65 14.85 15.51
C GLN A 384 6.34 15.51 14.31
N LYS A 385 5.58 16.02 13.34
CA LYS A 385 6.12 16.79 12.21
C LYS A 385 6.80 18.08 12.68
N GLY A 386 6.20 18.76 13.66
CA GLY A 386 6.77 19.93 14.33
C GLY A 386 8.10 19.61 15.02
N ILE A 387 8.17 18.53 15.79
CA ILE A 387 9.39 18.06 16.45
C ILE A 387 10.47 17.70 15.43
N LYS A 388 10.11 16.96 14.37
CA LYS A 388 11.07 16.59 13.32
C LYS A 388 11.66 17.82 12.63
N LYS A 389 10.81 18.77 12.20
CA LYS A 389 11.25 20.01 11.55
C LYS A 389 12.24 20.79 12.42
N ARG A 390 11.97 20.90 13.72
CA ARG A 390 12.84 21.60 14.68
C ARG A 390 14.12 20.82 14.99
N THR A 391 14.05 19.49 15.02
CA THR A 391 15.23 18.62 15.19
C THR A 391 16.18 18.78 14.00
N ASP A 392 15.63 18.82 12.79
CA ASP A 392 16.41 19.03 11.57
C ASP A 392 16.99 20.45 11.54
N ALA A 393 16.22 21.48 11.95
CA ALA A 393 16.70 22.85 12.08
C ALA A 393 17.83 23.01 13.11
N ALA A 394 17.70 22.40 14.30
CA ALA A 394 18.73 22.42 15.34
C ALA A 394 20.05 21.78 14.84
N LYS A 395 19.98 20.69 14.08
CA LYS A 395 21.16 20.08 13.43
C LYS A 395 21.80 21.01 12.42
N VAL A 396 20.99 21.70 11.60
CA VAL A 396 21.49 22.69 10.64
C VAL A 396 22.18 23.85 11.35
N PHE A 397 21.60 24.38 12.44
CA PHE A 397 22.19 25.49 13.19
C PHE A 397 23.50 25.12 13.89
N ARG A 398 23.61 23.90 14.43
CA ARG A 398 24.87 23.40 15.01
C ARG A 398 25.96 23.15 13.96
N ASN A 399 25.59 22.77 12.75
CA ASN A 399 26.53 22.43 11.68
C ASN A 399 26.77 23.58 10.69
N ALA A 400 26.19 24.76 10.94
CA ALA A 400 26.36 25.94 10.10
C ALA A 400 27.83 26.39 10.09
N LYS A 401 28.34 26.74 8.91
CA LYS A 401 29.69 27.31 8.70
C LYS A 401 29.54 28.75 8.19
N PRO A 402 30.42 29.70 8.57
CA PRO A 402 31.71 29.48 9.24
C PRO A 402 31.65 29.29 10.76
N GLU A 403 30.59 29.74 11.45
CA GLU A 403 30.40 29.55 12.90
C GLU A 403 29.05 28.91 13.25
N PRO A 404 29.01 27.95 14.19
CA PRO A 404 27.77 27.36 14.68
C PRO A 404 26.86 28.39 15.36
N ARG A 405 25.56 28.34 15.05
CA ARG A 405 24.53 29.18 15.67
C ARG A 405 23.91 28.47 16.87
N ALA A 406 24.69 28.36 17.95
CA ALA A 406 24.31 27.63 19.17
C ALA A 406 23.06 28.23 19.85
N ASP A 407 22.92 29.55 19.79
CA ASP A 407 21.77 30.32 20.30
C ASP A 407 20.44 29.87 19.65
N LEU A 408 20.44 29.68 18.33
CA LEU A 408 19.26 29.23 17.59
C LEU A 408 19.00 27.73 17.79
N ALA A 409 20.04 26.92 17.88
CA ALA A 409 19.91 25.49 18.16
C ALA A 409 19.29 25.23 19.55
N GLU A 410 19.74 25.95 20.59
CA GLU A 410 19.17 25.83 21.94
C GLU A 410 17.71 26.26 22.00
N LYS A 411 17.33 27.28 21.21
CA LYS A 411 15.93 27.71 21.11
C LYS A 411 15.05 26.60 20.52
N GLU A 412 15.48 25.98 19.41
CA GLU A 412 14.77 24.87 18.78
C GLU A 412 14.65 23.66 19.73
N GLU A 413 15.69 23.36 20.52
CA GLU A 413 15.69 22.28 21.51
C GLU A 413 14.71 22.53 22.68
N ARG A 414 14.59 23.78 23.15
CA ARG A 414 13.57 24.17 24.14
C ARG A 414 12.16 24.02 23.59
N GLU A 415 11.92 24.42 22.35
CA GLU A 415 10.62 24.24 21.70
C GLU A 415 10.29 22.74 21.52
N ILE A 416 11.27 21.90 21.19
CA ILE A 416 11.10 20.43 21.12
C ILE A 416 10.66 19.86 22.47
N ALA A 417 11.30 20.27 23.57
CA ALA A 417 10.95 19.79 24.91
C ALA A 417 9.49 20.13 25.27
N ILE A 418 9.04 21.34 24.94
CA ILE A 418 7.64 21.75 25.14
C ILE A 418 6.68 20.89 24.32
N LEU A 419 7.00 20.58 23.06
CA LEU A 419 6.15 19.75 22.19
C LEU A 419 6.07 18.29 22.65
N GLN A 420 7.14 17.76 23.23
CA GLN A 420 7.20 16.39 23.76
C GLN A 420 6.29 16.18 24.98
N GLU A 421 5.95 17.24 25.73
CA GLU A 421 5.01 17.17 26.86
C GLU A 421 3.59 16.72 26.43
N PHE A 422 3.23 16.92 25.16
CA PHE A 422 1.90 16.64 24.61
C PHE A 422 1.83 15.35 23.81
N LEU A 423 2.93 14.61 23.68
CA LEU A 423 2.93 13.28 23.06
C LEU A 423 2.58 12.21 24.11
N PRO A 424 1.80 11.18 23.72
CA PRO A 424 1.61 10.03 24.60
C PRO A 424 2.96 9.40 24.94
N LYS A 425 3.14 9.03 26.22
CA LYS A 425 4.36 8.36 26.72
C LYS A 425 4.50 6.94 26.20
#